data_AF-A0A5C4M7L4-F1
#
_entry.id   AF-A0A5C4M7L4-F1
#
_cell.length_a   1.000
_cell.length_b   1.000
_cell.length_c   1.000
_cell.angle_alpha   90.00
_cell.angle_beta   90.00
_cell.angle_gamma   90.00
#
_symmetry.space_group_name_H-M   'P 1'
#
loop_
_entity.id
_entity.type
_entity.pdbx_description
1 polymer ?
#
loop_
_entity_poly.entity_id
_entity_poly.type
_entity_poly.pdbx_seq_one_letter_code
_entity_poly.pdbx_strand_id
1 'polypeptide(L)'
;MSGDVTVYWRPGCPYCARLFGDLDRLGLPIRKVNIWEEPGAAARVRAVAGGNETVPTVVVGEAAMVNPRAIDVVEAVRRDAPRLLGDVDPARLNRAAVGPWWSGLPVTVAATVAWIMLAASNPTTTYHFAPLVVAAAWPAGRRLRAARALPRAAALAATVGGVLMAVAATVVLRARGALAGPALFGLSTVSEALASAVVGGLIGAALALIGRRP
;
A
#
# COMPACT_ATOMS: atom_id res chain seq x y z
N MET A 1 -28.84 14.73 -19.47
CA MET A 1 -28.17 13.44 -19.21
C MET A 1 -27.18 13.67 -18.09
N SER A 2 -27.38 12.99 -16.96
CA SER A 2 -26.65 13.21 -15.72
C SER A 2 -25.17 12.88 -15.94
N GLY A 3 -24.29 13.84 -15.65
CA GLY A 3 -22.84 13.65 -15.75
C GLY A 3 -22.31 12.84 -14.57
N ASP A 4 -22.92 11.71 -14.24
CA ASP A 4 -22.57 10.87 -13.07
C ASP A 4 -21.75 9.65 -13.51
N VAL A 5 -20.78 9.25 -12.69
CA VAL A 5 -20.07 7.97 -12.87
C VAL A 5 -20.90 6.85 -12.27
N THR A 6 -21.42 5.95 -13.12
CA THR A 6 -22.20 4.80 -12.66
C THR A 6 -21.32 3.56 -12.63
N VAL A 7 -21.27 2.87 -11.49
CA VAL A 7 -20.56 1.60 -11.32
C VAL A 7 -21.57 0.49 -11.05
N TYR A 8 -21.70 -0.42 -12.01
CA TYR A 8 -22.48 -1.64 -11.89
C TYR A 8 -21.67 -2.71 -11.15
N TRP A 9 -22.27 -3.30 -10.12
CA TRP A 9 -21.63 -4.26 -9.23
C TRP A 9 -22.60 -5.35 -8.77
N ARG A 10 -22.07 -6.38 -8.08
CA ARG A 10 -22.87 -7.40 -7.40
C ARG A 10 -22.25 -7.80 -6.05
N PRO A 11 -23.05 -8.30 -5.09
CA PRO A 11 -22.56 -8.83 -3.82
C PRO A 11 -21.45 -9.87 -3.99
N GLY A 12 -20.45 -9.83 -3.11
CA GLY A 12 -19.32 -10.76 -3.11
C GLY A 12 -18.27 -10.54 -4.20
N CYS A 13 -18.37 -9.50 -5.03
CA CYS A 13 -17.40 -9.18 -6.07
C CYS A 13 -16.11 -8.53 -5.50
N PRO A 14 -14.95 -9.24 -5.46
CA PRO A 14 -13.72 -8.66 -4.90
C PRO A 14 -13.16 -7.53 -5.76
N TYR A 15 -13.35 -7.59 -7.08
CA TYR A 15 -12.93 -6.55 -8.03
C TYR A 15 -13.72 -5.24 -7.83
N CYS A 16 -15.01 -5.35 -7.54
CA CYS A 16 -15.88 -4.22 -7.26
C CYS A 16 -15.48 -3.55 -5.93
N ALA A 17 -15.22 -4.33 -4.88
CA ALA A 17 -14.73 -3.81 -3.61
C ALA A 17 -13.40 -3.06 -3.76
N ARG A 18 -12.47 -3.60 -4.57
CA ARG A 18 -11.20 -2.93 -4.90
C ARG A 18 -11.44 -1.61 -5.62
N LEU A 19 -12.24 -1.61 -6.70
CA LEU A 19 -12.53 -0.40 -7.47
C LEU A 19 -13.21 0.67 -6.60
N PHE A 20 -14.15 0.29 -5.72
CA PHE A 20 -14.76 1.22 -4.78
C PHE A 20 -13.76 1.85 -3.83
N GLY A 21 -12.88 1.05 -3.22
CA GLY A 21 -11.83 1.57 -2.34
C GLY A 21 -10.84 2.48 -3.08
N ASP A 22 -10.58 2.22 -4.36
CA ASP A 22 -9.74 3.09 -5.18
C ASP A 22 -10.44 4.42 -5.49
N LEU A 23 -11.70 4.39 -5.96
CA LEU A 23 -12.47 5.58 -6.33
C LEU A 23 -12.84 6.44 -5.10
N ASP A 24 -13.12 5.82 -3.96
CA ASP A 24 -13.39 6.50 -2.68
C ASP A 24 -12.14 7.24 -2.16
N ARG A 25 -10.96 6.63 -2.28
CA ARG A 25 -9.68 7.32 -2.02
C ARG A 25 -9.46 8.49 -2.97
N LEU A 26 -10.03 8.43 -4.16
CA LEU A 26 -9.99 9.54 -5.11
C LEU A 26 -11.07 10.61 -4.82
N GLY A 27 -11.98 10.38 -3.88
CA GLY A 27 -13.11 11.28 -3.62
C GLY A 27 -13.99 11.48 -4.86
N LEU A 28 -13.98 10.54 -5.82
CA LEU A 28 -14.77 10.65 -7.03
C LEU A 28 -16.21 10.24 -6.69
N PRO A 29 -17.21 11.13 -6.85
CA PRO A 29 -18.59 10.77 -6.63
C PRO A 29 -19.02 9.71 -7.65
N ILE A 30 -19.51 8.57 -7.14
CA ILE A 30 -20.01 7.46 -7.96
C ILE A 30 -21.41 7.04 -7.53
N ARG A 31 -22.23 6.67 -8.52
CA ARG A 31 -23.48 5.96 -8.33
C ARG A 31 -23.23 4.46 -8.40
N LYS A 32 -23.47 3.75 -7.31
CA LYS A 32 -23.36 2.28 -7.26
C LYS A 32 -24.71 1.66 -7.63
N VAL A 33 -24.73 0.76 -8.62
CA VAL A 33 -25.96 0.08 -9.08
C VAL A 33 -25.75 -1.43 -8.97
N ASN A 34 -26.55 -2.09 -8.13
CA ASN A 34 -26.48 -3.53 -7.96
C ASN A 34 -27.25 -4.24 -9.08
N ILE A 35 -26.57 -5.05 -9.89
CA ILE A 35 -27.18 -5.70 -11.05
C ILE A 35 -28.21 -6.78 -10.69
N TRP A 36 -28.24 -7.26 -9.45
CA TRP A 36 -29.21 -8.24 -8.96
C TRP A 36 -30.49 -7.61 -8.44
N GLU A 37 -30.42 -6.38 -7.95
CA GLU A 37 -31.55 -5.70 -7.31
C GLU A 37 -32.25 -4.74 -8.26
N GLU A 38 -31.49 -4.07 -9.13
CA GLU A 38 -31.98 -2.99 -9.98
C GLU A 38 -32.50 -3.55 -11.32
N PRO A 39 -33.81 -3.39 -11.61
CA PRO A 39 -34.39 -3.87 -12.86
C PRO A 39 -33.67 -3.27 -14.08
N GLY A 40 -33.29 -4.14 -15.03
CA GLY A 40 -32.60 -3.73 -16.26
C GLY A 40 -31.10 -3.44 -16.12
N ALA A 41 -30.55 -3.40 -14.90
CA ALA A 41 -29.11 -3.18 -14.70
C ALA A 41 -28.26 -4.31 -15.29
N ALA A 42 -28.66 -5.57 -15.09
CA ALA A 42 -27.99 -6.72 -15.72
C ALA A 42 -28.03 -6.63 -17.26
N ALA A 43 -29.17 -6.24 -17.84
CA ALA A 43 -29.29 -6.07 -19.29
C ALA A 43 -28.36 -4.97 -19.82
N ARG A 44 -28.23 -3.86 -19.10
CA ARG A 44 -27.27 -2.80 -19.42
C ARG A 44 -25.83 -3.29 -19.37
N VAL A 45 -25.47 -4.08 -18.36
CA VAL A 45 -24.12 -4.69 -18.27
C VAL A 45 -23.88 -5.65 -19.43
N ARG A 46 -24.84 -6.51 -19.79
CA ARG A 46 -24.70 -7.42 -20.94
C ARG A 46 -24.51 -6.66 -22.25
N ALA A 47 -25.18 -5.51 -22.43
CA ALA A 47 -24.99 -4.67 -23.62
C ALA A 47 -23.56 -4.11 -23.73
N VAL A 48 -22.90 -3.85 -22.61
CA VAL A 48 -21.52 -3.33 -22.56
C VAL A 48 -20.48 -4.46 -22.60
N ALA A 49 -20.74 -5.57 -21.91
CA ALA A 49 -19.78 -6.65 -21.69
C ALA A 49 -19.96 -7.84 -22.65
N GLY A 50 -20.40 -7.57 -23.88
CA GLY A 50 -20.50 -8.57 -24.95
C GLY A 50 -21.44 -9.74 -24.59
N GLY A 51 -22.57 -9.45 -23.97
CA GLY A 51 -23.55 -10.44 -23.51
C GLY A 51 -23.32 -10.96 -22.09
N ASN A 52 -22.18 -10.65 -21.44
CA ASN A 52 -21.85 -11.15 -20.11
C ASN A 52 -22.30 -10.21 -18.99
N GLU A 53 -22.53 -10.74 -17.80
CA GLU A 53 -22.78 -9.94 -16.59
C GLU A 53 -21.48 -9.64 -15.83
N THR A 54 -20.45 -9.20 -16.56
CA THR A 54 -19.13 -8.93 -16.00
C THR A 54 -19.15 -7.62 -15.20
N VAL A 55 -18.74 -7.71 -13.93
CA VAL A 55 -18.64 -6.56 -13.02
C VAL A 55 -17.23 -6.49 -12.39
N PRO A 56 -16.73 -5.29 -12.04
CA PRO A 56 -17.38 -3.99 -12.16
C PRO A 56 -17.49 -3.53 -13.61
N THR A 57 -18.64 -2.99 -14.01
CA THR A 57 -18.81 -2.28 -15.29
C THR A 57 -19.07 -0.82 -14.98
N VAL A 58 -18.33 0.09 -15.60
CA VAL A 58 -18.41 1.52 -15.32
C VAL A 58 -18.91 2.26 -16.55
N VAL A 59 -19.85 3.18 -16.34
CA VAL A 59 -20.36 4.08 -17.36
C VAL A 59 -20.09 5.52 -16.95
N VAL A 60 -19.49 6.28 -17.84
CA VAL A 60 -19.15 7.71 -17.68
C VAL A 60 -19.62 8.44 -18.94
N GLY A 61 -20.73 9.16 -18.84
CA GLY A 61 -21.37 9.73 -20.04
C GLY A 61 -21.67 8.62 -21.07
N GLU A 62 -21.11 8.76 -22.27
CA GLU A 62 -21.23 7.77 -23.35
C GLU A 62 -20.20 6.63 -23.27
N ALA A 63 -19.13 6.80 -22.48
CA ALA A 63 -18.10 5.78 -22.35
C ALA A 63 -18.54 4.67 -21.40
N ALA A 64 -18.29 3.43 -21.79
CA ALA A 64 -18.53 2.26 -20.98
C ALA A 64 -17.27 1.37 -20.94
N MET A 65 -16.93 0.86 -19.77
CA MET A 65 -15.72 0.08 -19.53
C MET A 65 -16.03 -1.15 -18.69
N VAL A 66 -15.48 -2.30 -19.09
CA VAL A 66 -15.61 -3.57 -18.37
C VAL A 66 -14.36 -3.79 -17.52
N ASN A 67 -14.56 -3.98 -16.21
CA ASN A 67 -13.51 -4.17 -15.21
C ASN A 67 -12.35 -3.15 -15.29
N PRO A 68 -12.62 -1.83 -15.37
CA PRO A 68 -11.56 -0.83 -15.47
C PRO A 68 -10.78 -0.69 -14.16
N ARG A 69 -9.56 -0.16 -14.26
CA ARG A 69 -8.84 0.36 -13.09
C ARG A 69 -9.35 1.77 -12.79
N ALA A 70 -9.15 2.25 -11.56
CA ALA A 70 -9.59 3.59 -11.18
C ALA A 70 -8.99 4.71 -12.03
N ILE A 71 -7.76 4.53 -12.55
CA ILE A 71 -7.14 5.51 -13.47
C ILE A 71 -7.87 5.59 -14.81
N ASP A 72 -8.34 4.45 -15.33
CA ASP A 72 -9.08 4.39 -16.59
C ASP A 72 -10.44 5.11 -16.44
N VAL A 73 -11.07 4.98 -15.25
CA VAL A 73 -12.28 5.73 -14.88
C VAL A 73 -12.01 7.23 -14.80
N VAL A 74 -10.92 7.66 -14.15
CA VAL A 74 -10.55 9.08 -14.07
C VAL A 74 -10.30 9.67 -15.45
N GLU A 75 -9.65 8.93 -16.35
CA GLU A 75 -9.40 9.39 -17.71
C GLU A 75 -10.70 9.53 -18.52
N ALA A 76 -11.62 8.56 -18.40
CA ALA A 76 -12.95 8.68 -18.98
C ALA A 76 -13.70 9.89 -18.42
N VAL A 77 -13.60 10.17 -17.11
CA VAL A 77 -14.19 11.36 -16.51
C VAL A 77 -13.54 12.65 -17.03
N ARG A 78 -12.22 12.70 -17.19
CA ARG A 78 -11.53 13.87 -17.78
C ARG A 78 -12.06 14.20 -19.17
N ARG A 79 -12.31 13.18 -19.98
CA ARG A 79 -12.78 13.32 -21.35
C ARG A 79 -14.27 13.63 -21.42
N ASP A 80 -15.09 12.88 -20.70
CA ASP A 80 -16.54 12.79 -20.95
C ASP A 80 -17.39 13.50 -19.87
N ALA A 81 -16.82 13.75 -18.69
CA ALA A 81 -17.50 14.41 -17.57
C ALA A 81 -16.56 15.31 -16.74
N PRO A 82 -15.81 16.26 -17.35
CA PRO A 82 -14.76 17.00 -16.66
C PRO A 82 -15.23 17.82 -15.46
N ARG A 83 -16.53 18.19 -15.41
CA ARG A 83 -17.13 18.90 -14.27
C ARG A 83 -17.04 18.11 -12.96
N LEU A 84 -17.07 16.77 -13.02
CA LEU A 84 -16.91 15.90 -11.85
C LEU A 84 -15.50 15.95 -11.24
N LEU A 85 -14.52 16.49 -11.97
CA LEU A 85 -13.16 16.66 -11.46
C LEU A 85 -12.94 18.02 -10.80
N GLY A 86 -13.88 18.97 -10.96
CA GLY A 86 -13.83 20.26 -10.29
C GLY A 86 -13.83 20.12 -8.76
N ASP A 87 -14.42 19.05 -8.25
CA ASP A 87 -14.52 18.72 -6.82
C ASP A 87 -13.38 17.81 -6.33
N VAL A 88 -12.47 17.39 -7.22
CA VAL A 88 -11.41 16.43 -6.92
C VAL A 88 -10.11 17.18 -6.63
N ASP A 89 -9.80 17.41 -5.33
CA ASP A 89 -8.54 18.01 -4.88
C ASP A 89 -7.34 17.08 -5.20
N PRO A 90 -6.45 17.43 -6.15
CA PRO A 90 -5.31 16.58 -6.53
C PRO A 90 -4.31 16.34 -5.38
N ALA A 91 -4.22 17.27 -4.43
CA ALA A 91 -3.39 17.12 -3.25
C ALA A 91 -4.04 16.14 -2.26
N ARG A 92 -5.37 16.16 -2.11
CA ARG A 92 -6.12 15.15 -1.35
C ARG A 92 -6.02 13.78 -2.01
N LEU A 93 -6.14 13.68 -3.33
CA LEU A 93 -5.92 12.45 -4.10
C LEU A 93 -4.56 11.84 -3.79
N ASN A 94 -3.51 12.65 -3.91
CA ASN A 94 -2.16 12.19 -3.68
C ASN A 94 -2.01 11.71 -2.24
N ARG A 95 -2.42 12.51 -1.23
CA ARG A 95 -2.38 12.15 0.20
C ARG A 95 -3.17 10.87 0.52
N ALA A 96 -4.40 10.76 0.04
CA ALA A 96 -5.24 9.58 0.23
C ALA A 96 -4.60 8.33 -0.38
N ALA A 97 -3.96 8.48 -1.53
CA ALA A 97 -3.40 7.37 -2.27
C ALA A 97 -1.96 6.99 -1.84
N VAL A 98 -1.23 7.84 -1.10
CA VAL A 98 0.00 7.42 -0.37
C VAL A 98 -0.30 6.96 1.07
N GLY A 99 -1.50 7.26 1.57
CA GLY A 99 -1.92 6.98 2.94
C GLY A 99 -1.14 7.79 3.99
N PRO A 100 -1.51 7.65 5.28
CA PRO A 100 -0.81 8.33 6.37
C PRO A 100 0.67 7.93 6.42
N TRP A 101 1.54 8.88 6.79
CA TRP A 101 2.99 8.64 6.89
C TRP A 101 3.36 7.55 7.90
N TRP A 102 2.56 7.41 8.98
CA TRP A 102 2.73 6.39 10.02
C TRP A 102 2.28 4.99 9.59
N SER A 103 1.73 4.81 8.38
CA SER A 103 1.39 3.47 7.88
C SER A 103 2.61 2.53 7.95
N GLY A 104 2.45 1.31 8.46
CA GLY A 104 3.58 0.38 8.66
C GLY A 104 4.43 0.61 9.91
N LEU A 105 4.33 1.78 10.56
CA LEU A 105 5.02 2.05 11.84
C LEU A 105 4.60 1.06 12.94
N PRO A 106 3.30 0.74 13.16
CA PRO A 106 2.93 -0.20 14.22
C PRO A 106 3.58 -1.57 14.06
N VAL A 107 3.68 -2.08 12.83
CA VAL A 107 4.36 -3.36 12.53
C VAL A 107 5.86 -3.26 12.80
N THR A 108 6.47 -2.13 12.41
CA THR A 108 7.89 -1.87 12.66
C THR A 108 8.19 -1.81 14.16
N VAL A 109 7.35 -1.11 14.94
CA VAL A 109 7.45 -1.04 16.40
C VAL A 109 7.29 -2.42 17.01
N ALA A 110 6.27 -3.19 16.61
CA ALA A 110 6.05 -4.54 17.11
C ALA A 110 7.25 -5.46 16.81
N ALA A 111 7.79 -5.43 15.60
CA ALA A 111 9.00 -6.19 15.24
C ALA A 111 10.22 -5.76 16.06
N THR A 112 10.36 -4.46 16.31
CA THR A 112 11.45 -3.90 17.12
C THR A 112 11.36 -4.35 18.58
N VAL A 113 10.16 -4.27 19.17
CA VAL A 113 9.90 -4.72 20.54
C VAL A 113 10.13 -6.22 20.66
N ALA A 114 9.61 -7.01 19.72
CA ALA A 114 9.79 -8.46 19.70
C ALA A 114 11.28 -8.83 19.63
N TRP A 115 12.06 -8.17 18.76
CA TRP A 115 13.50 -8.37 18.70
C TRP A 115 14.20 -8.02 20.03
N ILE A 116 13.89 -6.86 20.60
CA ILE A 116 14.51 -6.43 21.86
C ILE A 116 14.21 -7.44 22.98
N MET A 117 12.96 -7.89 23.09
CA MET A 117 12.56 -8.88 24.09
C MET A 117 13.28 -10.21 23.88
N LEU A 118 13.29 -10.74 22.66
CA LEU A 118 13.94 -12.02 22.34
C LEU A 118 15.45 -12.00 22.62
N ALA A 119 16.13 -10.92 22.26
CA ALA A 119 17.57 -10.75 22.50
C ALA A 119 17.90 -10.54 23.98
N ALA A 120 17.08 -9.77 24.72
CA ALA A 120 17.25 -9.60 26.16
C ALA A 120 17.01 -10.90 26.94
N SER A 121 16.03 -11.72 26.51
CA SER A 121 15.76 -13.02 27.12
C SER A 121 16.76 -14.11 26.73
N ASN A 122 17.51 -13.93 25.63
CA ASN A 122 18.47 -14.92 25.13
C ASN A 122 19.80 -14.25 24.71
N PRO A 123 20.61 -13.72 25.65
CA PRO A 123 21.78 -12.89 25.31
C PRO A 123 22.87 -13.59 24.48
N THR A 124 22.92 -14.93 24.54
CA THR A 124 23.84 -15.78 23.78
C THR A 124 23.34 -16.14 22.38
N THR A 125 22.10 -15.76 22.04
CA THR A 125 21.50 -15.99 20.72
C THR A 125 21.56 -14.71 19.89
N THR A 126 22.25 -14.76 18.75
CA THR A 126 22.31 -13.62 17.84
C THR A 126 21.20 -13.71 16.79
N TYR A 127 20.34 -12.69 16.74
CA TYR A 127 19.24 -12.59 15.79
C TYR A 127 19.66 -11.81 14.54
N HIS A 128 20.51 -12.41 13.69
CA HIS A 128 21.17 -11.71 12.56
C HIS A 128 20.20 -11.06 11.55
N PHE A 129 18.98 -11.59 11.40
CA PHE A 129 17.98 -11.08 10.47
C PHE A 129 16.98 -10.09 11.08
N ALA A 130 16.94 -9.96 12.40
CA ALA A 130 16.00 -9.05 13.05
C ALA A 130 16.23 -7.55 12.68
N PRO A 131 17.48 -7.03 12.62
CA PRO A 131 17.72 -5.67 12.13
C PRO A 131 17.23 -5.46 10.69
N LEU A 132 17.44 -6.44 9.81
CA LEU A 132 16.95 -6.41 8.42
C LEU A 132 15.42 -6.32 8.37
N VAL A 133 14.73 -7.17 9.13
CA VAL A 133 13.26 -7.17 9.19
C VAL A 133 12.73 -5.84 9.70
N VAL A 134 13.29 -5.31 10.79
CA VAL A 134 12.90 -4.00 11.34
C VAL A 134 13.13 -2.87 10.32
N ALA A 135 14.30 -2.86 9.67
CA ALA A 135 14.64 -1.83 8.70
C ALA A 135 13.73 -1.84 7.45
N ALA A 136 13.33 -3.03 6.99
CA ALA A 136 12.44 -3.20 5.85
C ALA A 136 10.94 -2.98 6.18
N ALA A 137 10.54 -3.16 7.45
CA ALA A 137 9.13 -3.25 7.84
C ALA A 137 8.32 -1.98 7.52
N TRP A 138 8.87 -0.78 7.78
CA TRP A 138 8.14 0.46 7.56
C TRP A 138 7.89 0.75 6.07
N PRO A 139 8.92 0.81 5.20
CA PRO A 139 8.68 1.05 3.77
C PRO A 139 7.85 -0.07 3.12
N ALA A 140 8.05 -1.34 3.50
CA ALA A 140 7.24 -2.45 3.00
C ALA A 140 5.77 -2.36 3.47
N GLY A 141 5.52 -2.04 4.73
CA GLY A 141 4.17 -1.85 5.27
C GLY A 141 3.42 -0.70 4.61
N ARG A 142 4.11 0.41 4.30
CA ARG A 142 3.55 1.50 3.50
C ARG A 142 3.18 1.05 2.09
N ARG A 143 4.06 0.29 1.44
CA ARG A 143 3.83 -0.26 0.09
C ARG A 143 2.64 -1.22 0.04
N LEU A 144 2.51 -2.09 1.05
CA LEU A 144 1.40 -3.03 1.16
C LEU A 144 0.07 -2.28 1.31
N ARG A 145 0.02 -1.27 2.20
CA ARG A 145 -1.19 -0.46 2.40
C ARG A 145 -1.55 0.40 1.18
N ALA A 146 -0.56 0.98 0.52
CA ALA A 146 -0.79 1.80 -0.67
C ALA A 146 -1.18 0.95 -1.90
N ALA A 147 -0.84 -0.34 -1.91
CA ALA A 147 -0.99 -1.28 -3.02
C ALA A 147 -0.32 -0.83 -4.34
N ARG A 148 0.56 0.18 -4.29
CA ARG A 148 1.28 0.77 -5.43
C ARG A 148 2.64 1.33 -5.00
N ALA A 149 3.52 1.62 -5.95
CA ALA A 149 4.81 2.24 -5.68
C ALA A 149 4.65 3.60 -4.96
N LEU A 150 5.52 3.88 -4.00
CA LEU A 150 5.49 5.11 -3.21
C LEU A 150 6.25 6.24 -3.93
N PRO A 151 5.87 7.52 -3.71
CA PRO A 151 6.71 8.64 -4.09
C PRO A 151 8.10 8.53 -3.44
N ARG A 152 9.15 8.96 -4.16
CA ARG A 152 10.55 8.82 -3.72
C ARG A 152 10.78 9.37 -2.30
N ALA A 153 10.26 10.55 -2.00
CA ALA A 153 10.39 11.16 -0.68
C ALA A 153 9.71 10.32 0.42
N ALA A 154 8.53 9.76 0.14
CA ALA A 154 7.80 8.92 1.08
C ALA A 154 8.48 7.57 1.33
N ALA A 155 9.04 6.96 0.27
CA ALA A 155 9.83 5.74 0.36
C ALA A 155 11.13 5.99 1.14
N LEU A 156 11.85 7.08 0.84
CA LEU A 156 13.08 7.45 1.53
C LEU A 156 12.83 7.71 3.01
N ALA A 157 11.82 8.52 3.36
CA ALA A 157 11.48 8.81 4.75
C ALA A 157 11.15 7.55 5.55
N ALA A 158 10.36 6.63 4.98
CA ALA A 158 10.04 5.36 5.66
C ALA A 158 11.26 4.45 5.78
N THR A 159 12.12 4.40 4.76
CA THR A 159 13.36 3.62 4.78
C THR A 159 14.31 4.14 5.87
N VAL A 160 14.54 5.45 5.92
CA VAL A 160 15.34 6.10 6.97
C VAL A 160 14.74 5.81 8.34
N GLY A 161 13.42 5.93 8.51
CA GLY A 161 12.74 5.62 9.76
C GLY A 161 12.94 4.17 10.22
N GLY A 162 12.81 3.19 9.31
CA GLY A 162 13.07 1.78 9.62
C GLY A 162 14.52 1.50 10.00
N VAL A 163 15.48 2.04 9.24
CA VAL A 163 16.92 1.88 9.52
C VAL A 163 17.27 2.51 10.87
N LEU A 164 16.80 3.73 11.16
CA LEU A 164 17.03 4.38 12.45
C LEU A 164 16.45 3.57 13.61
N MET A 165 15.29 2.94 13.44
CA MET A 165 14.70 2.06 14.45
C MET A 165 15.59 0.83 14.73
N ALA A 166 16.11 0.19 13.67
CA ALA A 166 17.01 -0.94 13.80
C ALA A 166 18.34 -0.56 14.47
N VAL A 167 18.90 0.60 14.12
CA VAL A 167 20.11 1.16 14.76
C VAL A 167 19.84 1.44 16.23
N ALA A 168 18.73 2.10 16.57
CA ALA A 168 18.36 2.40 17.95
C ALA A 168 18.20 1.13 18.79
N ALA A 169 17.52 0.11 18.26
CA ALA A 169 17.40 -1.20 18.92
C ALA A 169 18.78 -1.86 19.13
N THR A 170 19.67 -1.78 18.14
CA THR A 170 21.05 -2.29 18.26
C THR A 170 21.81 -1.58 19.39
N VAL A 171 21.71 -0.26 19.48
CA VAL A 171 22.34 0.53 20.56
C VAL A 171 21.79 0.12 21.93
N VAL A 172 20.47 -0.03 22.06
CA VAL A 172 19.81 -0.47 23.30
C VAL A 172 20.29 -1.87 23.71
N LEU A 173 20.34 -2.81 22.76
CA LEU A 173 20.79 -4.18 23.02
C LEU A 173 22.28 -4.24 23.36
N ARG A 174 23.11 -3.44 22.70
CA ARG A 174 24.54 -3.32 23.02
C ARG A 174 24.76 -2.79 24.44
N ALA A 175 24.02 -1.76 24.84
CA ALA A 175 24.10 -1.18 26.18
C ALA A 175 23.68 -2.16 27.28
N ARG A 176 22.78 -3.10 26.97
CA ARG A 176 22.33 -4.16 27.88
C ARG A 176 23.15 -5.46 27.84
N GLY A 177 24.20 -5.51 27.02
CA GLY A 177 24.97 -6.76 26.83
C GLY A 177 24.17 -7.87 26.14
N ALA A 178 23.04 -7.55 25.52
CA ALA A 178 22.12 -8.50 24.87
C ALA A 178 22.49 -8.82 23.41
N LEU A 179 23.76 -8.63 23.05
CA LEU A 179 24.36 -8.96 21.74
C LEU A 179 25.63 -9.80 21.95
N ALA A 180 25.64 -10.67 22.96
CA ALA A 180 26.80 -11.47 23.36
C ALA A 180 26.91 -12.82 22.63
N GLY A 181 25.97 -13.12 21.72
CA GLY A 181 26.01 -14.32 20.91
C GLY A 181 27.11 -14.30 19.84
N PRO A 182 27.26 -15.42 19.11
CA PRO A 182 28.27 -15.54 18.06
C PRO A 182 27.98 -14.61 16.87
N ALA A 183 29.04 -14.20 16.19
CA ALA A 183 28.98 -13.48 14.91
C ALA A 183 28.88 -14.47 13.74
N LEU A 184 28.14 -14.12 12.69
CA LEU A 184 27.93 -14.98 11.51
C LEU A 184 29.10 -14.92 10.52
N PHE A 185 29.73 -13.75 10.40
CA PHE A 185 30.78 -13.43 9.42
C PHE A 185 32.11 -13.08 10.09
N GLY A 186 32.25 -13.34 11.40
CA GLY A 186 33.45 -13.03 12.17
C GLY A 186 33.66 -11.53 12.45
N LEU A 187 32.66 -10.69 12.18
CA LEU A 187 32.67 -9.27 12.57
C LEU A 187 32.15 -9.11 14.01
N SER A 188 32.14 -7.88 14.54
CA SER A 188 31.41 -7.64 15.79
C SER A 188 29.90 -7.80 15.57
N THR A 189 29.17 -8.32 16.56
CA THR A 189 27.69 -8.48 16.48
C THR A 189 26.98 -7.15 16.21
N VAL A 190 27.55 -6.04 16.66
CA VAL A 190 27.07 -4.68 16.34
C VAL A 190 27.27 -4.36 14.86
N SER A 191 28.46 -4.61 14.32
CA SER A 191 28.76 -4.37 12.90
C SER A 191 27.85 -5.18 11.98
N GLU A 192 27.60 -6.46 12.32
CA GLU A 192 26.67 -7.31 11.57
C GLU A 192 25.23 -6.81 11.66
N ALA A 193 24.79 -6.37 12.83
CA ALA A 193 23.46 -5.80 13.01
C ALA A 193 23.27 -4.52 12.17
N LEU A 194 24.28 -3.64 12.13
CA LEU A 194 24.27 -2.44 11.30
C LEU A 194 24.27 -2.76 9.80
N ALA A 195 25.09 -3.72 9.37
CA ALA A 195 25.11 -4.18 7.98
C ALA A 195 23.76 -4.79 7.57
N SER A 196 23.18 -5.63 8.44
CA SER A 196 21.84 -6.22 8.28
C SER A 196 20.75 -5.15 8.17
N ALA A 197 20.81 -4.10 8.98
CA ALA A 197 19.89 -2.96 8.90
C ALA A 197 20.01 -2.19 7.57
N VAL A 198 21.23 -1.98 7.06
CA VAL A 198 21.46 -1.35 5.74
C VAL A 198 20.86 -2.19 4.63
N VAL A 199 21.11 -3.50 4.62
CA VAL A 199 20.53 -4.44 3.64
C VAL A 199 19.00 -4.41 3.71
N GLY A 200 18.42 -4.45 4.91
CA GLY A 200 16.98 -4.34 5.10
C GLY A 200 16.40 -3.02 4.60
N GLY A 201 17.09 -1.91 4.84
CA GLY A 201 16.73 -0.60 4.29
C GLY A 201 16.72 -0.60 2.76
N LEU A 202 17.74 -1.17 2.12
CA LEU A 202 17.82 -1.28 0.65
C LEU A 202 16.70 -2.15 0.07
N ILE A 203 16.42 -3.31 0.69
CA ILE A 203 15.32 -4.20 0.29
C ILE A 203 13.98 -3.47 0.47
N GLY A 204 13.77 -2.83 1.62
CA GLY A 204 12.56 -2.06 1.91
C GLY A 204 12.33 -0.92 0.92
N ALA A 205 13.38 -0.17 0.58
CA ALA A 205 13.35 0.88 -0.43
C ALA A 205 13.02 0.32 -1.82
N ALA A 206 13.66 -0.79 -2.22
CA ALA A 206 13.37 -1.47 -3.47
C ALA A 206 11.91 -1.91 -3.54
N LEU A 207 11.37 -2.56 -2.51
CA LEU A 207 9.95 -2.95 -2.44
C LEU A 207 9.01 -1.73 -2.52
N ALA A 208 9.38 -0.63 -1.86
CA ALA A 208 8.59 0.60 -1.85
C ALA A 208 8.59 1.33 -3.21
N LEU A 209 9.68 1.25 -3.96
CA LEU A 209 9.89 1.98 -5.22
C LEU A 209 9.56 1.15 -6.46
N ILE A 210 9.72 -0.18 -6.40
CA ILE A 210 9.51 -1.09 -7.53
C ILE A 210 8.01 -1.44 -7.64
N GLY A 211 7.47 -1.19 -8.82
CA GLY A 211 6.09 -1.43 -9.19
C GLY A 211 5.75 -0.59 -10.41
N ARG A 212 4.79 -1.03 -11.22
CA ARG A 212 4.30 -0.23 -12.36
C ARG A 212 3.91 1.15 -11.83
N ARG A 213 4.65 2.19 -12.26
CA ARG A 213 4.15 3.56 -12.15
C ARG A 213 2.79 3.59 -12.86
N PRO A 214 1.79 4.28 -12.29
CA PRO A 214 0.50 4.43 -12.95
C PRO A 214 0.67 4.95 -14.38
#